data_AF-A0A4Q0HXN4-F1
#
_entry.id   AF-A0A4Q0HXN4-F1
#
_cell.length_a   1.000
_cell.length_b   1.000
_cell.length_c   1.000
_cell.angle_alpha   90.00
_cell.angle_beta   90.00
_cell.angle_gamma   90.00
#
_symmetry.space_group_name_H-M   'P 1'
#
loop_
_entity.id
_entity.type
_entity.pdbx_description
1 polymer ?
#
loop_
_entity_poly.entity_id
_entity_poly.type
_entity_poly.pdbx_seq_one_letter_code
_entity_poly.pdbx_strand_id
1 'polypeptide(L)'
;MSRQVTERDFRMPEFRDAKVEDYEIRADGKVVRKDRWETGIHQIKGIVGSSRGEFEIDEVVDAVRKLRGNWEDADPDEDPGHQTIDLRLSCGTVLARCERGPGQLPFTYHWQFGAIDFTRIDFGADVIEWQRSPEATDATA
;
A
#
# COMPACT_ATOMS: atom_id res chain seq x y z
N MET A 1 31.76 -13.22 8.24
CA MET A 1 31.79 -12.56 9.57
C MET A 1 31.80 -11.06 9.35
N SER A 2 30.85 -10.33 9.92
CA SER A 2 30.75 -8.86 9.81
C SER A 2 31.72 -8.17 10.78
N ARG A 3 32.43 -7.13 10.32
CA ARG A 3 33.33 -6.30 11.13
C ARG A 3 32.52 -5.51 12.16
N GLN A 4 33.00 -5.43 13.41
CA GLN A 4 32.41 -4.55 14.43
C GLN A 4 32.64 -3.07 14.10
N VAL A 5 31.63 -2.24 14.37
CA VAL A 5 31.74 -0.78 14.28
C VAL A 5 32.68 -0.29 15.38
N THR A 6 33.53 0.68 15.05
CA THR A 6 34.50 1.28 15.99
C THR A 6 34.38 2.80 15.99
N GLU A 7 34.93 3.46 17.01
CA GLU A 7 34.99 4.93 17.07
C GLU A 7 35.69 5.58 15.86
N ARG A 8 36.58 4.84 15.18
CA ARG A 8 37.22 5.32 13.95
C ARG A 8 36.23 5.58 12.83
N ASP A 9 35.12 4.84 12.83
CA ASP A 9 34.05 4.97 11.85
C ASP A 9 33.16 6.21 12.12
N PHE A 10 33.28 6.83 13.30
CA PHE A 10 32.46 7.96 13.78
C PHE A 10 33.20 9.30 13.73
N ARG A 11 34.34 9.38 13.04
CA ARG A 11 35.17 10.60 12.96
C ARG A 11 34.54 11.73 12.13
N MET A 12 33.42 11.47 11.44
CA MET A 12 32.69 12.48 10.68
C MET A 12 31.80 13.34 11.60
N PRO A 13 31.61 14.64 11.30
CA PRO A 13 30.80 15.54 12.14
C PRO A 13 29.37 15.07 12.41
N GLU A 14 28.78 14.28 11.50
CA GLU A 14 27.42 13.74 11.59
C GLU A 14 27.23 12.66 12.68
N PHE A 15 28.31 12.11 13.24
CA PHE A 15 28.26 11.07 14.28
C PHE A 15 28.77 11.53 15.65
N ARG A 16 28.90 12.85 15.84
CA ARG A 16 29.57 13.47 17.00
C ARG A 16 29.01 13.06 18.37
N ASP A 17 27.72 12.74 18.45
CA ASP A 17 27.03 12.33 19.69
C ASP A 17 26.47 10.90 19.62
N ALA A 18 26.82 10.15 18.57
CA ALA A 18 26.28 8.83 18.32
C ALA A 18 27.08 7.75 19.08
N LYS A 19 26.38 6.80 19.71
CA LYS A 19 27.04 5.69 20.41
C LYS A 19 27.34 4.55 19.45
N VAL A 20 28.58 4.08 19.44
CA VAL A 20 29.05 3.00 18.55
C VAL A 20 28.21 1.72 18.69
N GLU A 21 27.76 1.42 19.92
CA GLU A 21 26.95 0.24 20.23
C GLU A 21 25.58 0.20 19.54
N ASP A 22 25.05 1.36 19.13
CA ASP A 22 23.74 1.49 18.47
C ASP A 22 23.82 1.25 16.95
N TYR A 23 25.02 0.97 16.41
CA TYR A 23 25.26 0.92 14.97
C TYR A 23 25.91 -0.40 14.53
N GLU A 24 25.70 -0.74 13.26
CA GLU A 24 26.29 -1.89 12.61
C GLU A 24 26.76 -1.56 11.19
N ILE A 25 27.66 -2.38 10.65
CA ILE A 25 28.12 -2.28 9.26
C ILE A 25 27.24 -3.18 8.40
N ARG A 26 26.52 -2.56 7.46
CA ARG A 26 25.72 -3.26 6.46
C ARG A 26 26.61 -3.97 5.44
N ALA A 27 26.07 -4.93 4.69
CA ALA A 27 26.79 -5.69 3.67
C ALA A 27 27.48 -4.81 2.60
N ASP A 28 27.00 -3.59 2.37
CA ASP A 28 27.59 -2.61 1.45
C ASP A 28 28.64 -1.70 2.10
N GLY A 29 29.03 -1.97 3.35
CA GLY A 29 30.04 -1.22 4.09
C GLY A 29 29.53 0.04 4.80
N LYS A 30 28.24 0.37 4.70
CA LYS A 30 27.67 1.56 5.37
C LYS A 30 27.45 1.31 6.86
N VAL A 31 27.77 2.33 7.66
CA VAL A 31 27.45 2.39 9.09
C VAL A 31 25.99 2.83 9.22
N VAL A 32 25.17 1.99 9.83
CA VAL A 32 23.73 2.23 9.98
C VAL A 32 23.30 1.90 11.40
N ARG A 33 22.24 2.56 11.89
CA ARG A 33 21.68 2.25 13.20
C ARG A 33 21.04 0.85 13.22
N LYS A 34 21.18 0.14 14.32
CA LYS A 34 20.63 -1.21 14.52
C LYS A 34 19.10 -1.21 14.59
N ASP A 35 18.51 -0.20 15.20
CA ASP A 35 17.06 -0.03 15.38
C ASP A 35 16.32 0.50 14.13
N ARG A 36 17.02 0.66 12.99
CA ARG A 36 16.42 1.18 11.73
C ARG A 36 15.22 0.34 11.26
N TRP A 37 15.26 -0.97 11.49
CA TRP A 37 14.19 -1.88 11.10
C TRP A 37 12.95 -1.68 11.96
N GLU A 38 13.14 -1.58 13.28
CA GLU A 38 12.09 -1.26 14.23
C GLU A 38 11.45 0.10 13.89
N THR A 39 12.27 1.15 13.75
CA THR A 39 11.80 2.48 13.36
C THR A 39 11.00 2.46 12.04
N GLY A 40 11.50 1.73 11.03
CA GLY A 40 10.83 1.61 9.74
C GLY A 40 9.46 0.93 9.85
N ILE A 41 9.35 -0.16 10.61
CA ILE A 41 8.06 -0.84 10.83
C ILE A 41 7.08 0.03 11.61
N HIS A 42 7.55 0.78 12.63
CA HIS A 42 6.71 1.75 13.34
C HIS A 42 6.15 2.85 12.42
N GLN A 43 6.93 3.30 11.44
CA GLN A 43 6.45 4.25 10.43
C GLN A 43 5.39 3.64 9.52
N ILE A 44 5.62 2.44 9.00
CA ILE A 44 4.65 1.73 8.13
C ILE A 44 3.35 1.48 8.89
N LYS A 45 3.42 1.04 10.15
CA LYS A 45 2.28 0.90 11.05
C LYS A 45 1.45 2.19 11.12
N GLY A 46 2.12 3.34 11.27
CA GLY A 46 1.47 4.64 11.29
C GLY A 46 0.75 4.97 9.98
N ILE A 47 1.33 4.60 8.83
CA ILE A 47 0.74 4.80 7.50
C ILE A 47 -0.50 3.92 7.30
N VAL A 48 -0.44 2.64 7.68
CA VAL A 48 -1.55 1.69 7.45
C VAL A 48 -2.69 1.82 8.47
N GLY A 49 -2.66 2.81 9.35
CA GLY A 49 -3.79 3.18 10.20
C GLY A 49 -3.97 2.34 11.48
N SER A 50 -3.04 1.45 11.82
CA SER A 50 -3.05 0.74 13.12
C SER A 50 -2.59 1.69 14.23
N SER A 51 -3.44 2.65 14.62
CA SER A 51 -3.07 3.67 15.60
C SER A 51 -3.49 3.29 17.03
N ARG A 52 -2.46 3.04 17.85
CA ARG A 52 -2.38 2.94 19.33
C ARG A 52 -2.24 1.51 19.87
N GLY A 53 -1.13 1.25 20.54
CA GLY A 53 -0.84 0.00 21.25
C GLY A 53 0.42 -0.71 20.77
N GLU A 54 0.76 -1.80 21.45
CA GLU A 54 1.67 -2.83 20.94
C GLU A 54 1.09 -3.43 19.64
N PHE A 55 1.93 -4.07 18.84
CA PHE A 55 1.52 -4.65 17.56
C PHE A 55 2.46 -5.79 17.20
N GLU A 56 1.96 -6.73 16.42
CA GLU A 56 2.76 -7.78 15.81
C GLU A 56 3.14 -7.41 14.37
N ILE A 57 4.32 -7.83 13.91
CA ILE A 57 4.79 -7.53 12.56
C ILE A 57 3.82 -8.06 11.51
N ASP A 58 3.23 -9.24 11.74
CA ASP A 58 2.28 -9.85 10.82
C ASP A 58 1.02 -8.99 10.62
N GLU A 59 0.56 -8.28 11.66
CA GLU A 59 -0.58 -7.36 11.55
C GLU A 59 -0.26 -6.20 10.60
N VAL A 60 0.96 -5.68 10.64
CA VAL A 60 1.42 -4.62 9.74
C VAL A 60 1.55 -5.15 8.32
N VAL A 61 2.07 -6.36 8.14
CA VAL A 61 2.17 -7.01 6.82
C VAL A 61 0.78 -7.23 6.21
N ASP A 62 -0.18 -7.71 7.00
CA ASP A 62 -1.54 -7.93 6.54
C ASP A 62 -2.26 -6.62 6.23
N ALA A 63 -2.04 -5.56 7.02
CA ALA A 63 -2.55 -4.23 6.71
C ALA A 63 -1.94 -3.68 5.39
N VAL A 64 -0.65 -3.92 5.14
CA VAL A 64 -0.01 -3.59 3.85
C VAL A 64 -0.61 -4.42 2.71
N ARG A 65 -0.88 -5.71 2.90
CA ARG A 65 -1.54 -6.55 1.88
C ARG A 65 -2.96 -6.08 1.58
N LYS A 66 -3.73 -5.72 2.60
CA LYS A 66 -5.07 -5.13 2.46
C LYS A 66 -5.01 -3.80 1.72
N LEU A 67 -4.05 -2.94 2.06
CA LEU A 67 -3.83 -1.66 1.37
C LEU A 67 -3.40 -1.87 -0.07
N ARG A 68 -2.51 -2.86 -0.30
CA ARG A 68 -2.07 -3.24 -1.65
C ARG A 68 -3.27 -3.64 -2.48
N GLY A 69 -4.23 -4.41 -1.94
CA GLY A 69 -5.39 -4.93 -2.67
C GLY A 69 -5.03 -5.98 -3.73
N ASN A 70 -6.05 -6.59 -4.33
CA ASN A 70 -5.91 -7.49 -5.49
C ASN A 70 -6.31 -6.72 -6.75
N TRP A 71 -5.54 -5.69 -7.08
CA TRP A 71 -5.81 -4.87 -8.25
C TRP A 71 -5.41 -5.59 -9.53
N GLU A 72 -6.30 -5.50 -10.50
CA GLU A 72 -6.16 -5.96 -11.88
C GLU A 72 -6.08 -4.73 -12.79
N ASP A 73 -5.34 -4.85 -13.89
CA ASP A 73 -5.22 -3.76 -14.86
C ASP A 73 -6.59 -3.47 -15.49
N ALA A 74 -6.91 -2.20 -15.71
CA ALA A 74 -8.15 -1.79 -16.35
C ALA A 74 -8.03 -1.86 -17.88
N ASP A 75 -8.06 -3.06 -18.47
CA ASP A 75 -8.13 -3.22 -19.92
C ASP A 75 -9.53 -2.83 -20.43
N PRO A 76 -9.67 -1.92 -21.42
CA PRO A 76 -10.97 -1.57 -22.00
C PRO A 76 -11.72 -2.77 -22.59
N ASP A 77 -11.02 -3.82 -23.01
CA ASP A 77 -11.59 -4.97 -23.70
C ASP A 77 -11.94 -6.12 -22.75
N GLU A 78 -11.56 -6.01 -21.47
CA GLU A 78 -11.82 -6.99 -20.42
C GLU A 78 -12.93 -6.51 -19.47
N ASP A 79 -14.10 -7.17 -19.51
CA ASP A 79 -15.18 -6.90 -18.56
C ASP A 79 -14.82 -7.49 -17.19
N PRO A 80 -14.74 -6.67 -16.12
CA PRO A 80 -14.49 -7.18 -14.77
C PRO A 80 -15.51 -8.24 -14.32
N GLY A 81 -16.74 -8.25 -14.89
CA GLY A 81 -17.73 -9.30 -14.65
C GLY A 81 -18.32 -9.34 -13.22
N HIS A 82 -17.85 -8.48 -12.33
CA HIS A 82 -18.30 -8.38 -10.95
C HIS A 82 -19.42 -7.35 -10.78
N GLN A 83 -20.37 -7.63 -9.89
CA GLN A 83 -21.49 -6.71 -9.61
C GLN A 83 -21.03 -5.43 -8.92
N THR A 84 -19.94 -5.49 -8.16
CA THR A 84 -19.39 -4.35 -7.44
C THR A 84 -17.87 -4.41 -7.48
N ILE A 85 -17.24 -3.33 -7.91
CA ILE A 85 -15.78 -3.19 -8.00
C ILE A 85 -15.32 -1.86 -7.38
N ASP A 86 -14.09 -1.83 -6.90
CA ASP A 86 -13.40 -0.60 -6.58
C ASP A 86 -12.56 -0.20 -7.80
N LEU A 87 -12.59 1.09 -8.15
CA LEU A 87 -11.81 1.64 -9.26
C LEU A 87 -10.68 2.51 -8.71
N ARG A 88 -9.48 2.36 -9.27
CA ARG A 88 -8.38 3.31 -9.05
C ARG A 88 -8.20 4.16 -10.29
N LEU A 89 -8.28 5.47 -10.09
CA LEU A 89 -8.08 6.45 -11.15
C LEU A 89 -6.59 6.80 -11.32
N SER A 90 -6.24 7.36 -12.46
CA SER A 90 -4.89 7.78 -12.84
C SER A 90 -4.27 8.78 -11.85
N CYS A 91 -5.12 9.56 -11.16
CA CYS A 91 -4.72 10.51 -10.12
C CYS A 91 -4.47 9.86 -8.74
N GLY A 92 -4.62 8.54 -8.62
CA GLY A 92 -4.47 7.78 -7.37
C GLY A 92 -5.71 7.74 -6.49
N THR A 93 -6.80 8.40 -6.88
CA THR A 93 -8.09 8.34 -6.17
C THR A 93 -8.69 6.94 -6.32
N VAL A 94 -9.20 6.39 -5.22
CA VAL A 94 -9.93 5.12 -5.21
C VAL A 94 -11.43 5.40 -5.01
N LEU A 95 -12.24 4.96 -5.98
CA LEU A 95 -13.69 4.99 -5.92
C LEU A 95 -14.17 3.60 -5.50
N ALA A 96 -14.57 3.49 -4.25
CA ALA A 96 -15.05 2.22 -3.72
C ALA A 96 -16.51 1.97 -4.13
N ARG A 97 -16.84 0.69 -4.32
CA ARG A 97 -18.20 0.18 -4.53
C ARG A 97 -18.92 0.76 -5.75
N CYS A 98 -18.24 0.82 -6.89
CA CYS A 98 -18.86 1.09 -8.18
C CYS A 98 -19.75 -0.12 -8.57
N GLU A 99 -21.02 0.14 -8.86
CA GLU A 99 -22.02 -0.90 -9.14
C GLU A 99 -22.20 -1.10 -10.63
N ARG A 100 -22.31 -2.36 -11.06
CA ARG A 100 -22.53 -2.68 -12.46
C ARG A 100 -23.93 -2.22 -12.89
N GLY A 101 -24.01 -1.45 -13.97
CA GLY A 101 -25.26 -0.95 -14.53
C GLY A 101 -26.12 -2.06 -15.17
N PRO A 102 -27.42 -1.80 -15.40
CA PRO A 102 -28.32 -2.77 -16.03
C PRO A 102 -27.98 -2.94 -17.52
N GLY A 103 -27.28 -4.02 -17.85
CA GLY A 103 -26.89 -4.36 -19.22
C GLY A 103 -25.81 -5.43 -19.26
N GLN A 104 -25.80 -6.26 -20.32
CA GLN A 104 -24.76 -7.29 -20.45
C GLN A 104 -23.48 -6.71 -21.07
N LEU A 105 -23.59 -5.88 -22.11
CA LEU A 105 -22.50 -5.16 -22.78
C LEU A 105 -23.00 -3.88 -23.50
N PRO A 106 -22.15 -2.85 -23.71
CA PRO A 106 -20.85 -2.69 -23.04
C PRO A 106 -21.05 -2.57 -21.53
N PHE A 107 -20.07 -3.02 -20.74
CA PHE A 107 -20.15 -2.90 -19.30
C PHE A 107 -20.07 -1.42 -18.90
N THR A 108 -20.86 -1.07 -17.89
CA THR A 108 -20.88 0.26 -17.27
C THR A 108 -20.87 0.08 -15.77
N TYR A 109 -20.07 0.89 -15.07
CA TYR A 109 -19.99 0.93 -13.62
C TYR A 109 -20.39 2.31 -13.12
N HIS A 110 -21.37 2.35 -12.22
CA HIS A 110 -21.91 3.57 -11.65
C HIS A 110 -21.37 3.81 -10.24
N TRP A 111 -20.85 5.00 -9.97
CA TRP A 111 -20.45 5.40 -8.62
C TRP A 111 -21.54 6.23 -7.93
N GLN A 112 -22.26 5.60 -7.00
CA GLN A 112 -23.45 6.14 -6.34
C GLN A 112 -23.24 7.49 -5.63
N PHE A 113 -22.04 7.77 -5.13
CA PHE A 113 -21.76 9.02 -4.39
C PHE A 113 -21.49 10.23 -5.28
N GLY A 114 -21.05 10.02 -6.51
CA GLY A 114 -20.72 11.09 -7.46
C GLY A 114 -21.69 11.19 -8.64
N ALA A 115 -22.59 10.22 -8.80
CA ALA A 115 -23.42 10.06 -10.00
C ALA A 115 -22.60 10.04 -11.31
N ILE A 116 -21.44 9.37 -11.27
CA ILE A 116 -20.52 9.25 -12.40
C ILE A 116 -20.62 7.82 -12.94
N ASP A 117 -20.71 7.70 -14.26
CA ASP A 117 -20.66 6.43 -14.97
C ASP A 117 -19.29 6.22 -15.60
N PHE A 118 -18.74 5.03 -15.42
CA PHE A 118 -17.50 4.57 -16.04
C PHE A 118 -17.85 3.49 -17.05
N THR A 119 -17.35 3.66 -18.27
CA THR A 119 -17.58 2.76 -19.40
C THR A 119 -16.25 2.20 -19.88
N ARG A 120 -16.30 1.29 -20.85
CA ARG A 120 -15.10 0.80 -21.58
C ARG A 120 -14.13 1.91 -22.00
N ILE A 121 -14.60 3.11 -22.35
CA ILE A 121 -13.72 4.21 -22.80
C ILE A 121 -12.87 4.75 -21.65
N ASP A 122 -13.35 4.64 -20.42
CA ASP A 122 -12.68 5.15 -19.23
C ASP A 122 -11.63 4.16 -18.70
N PHE A 123 -11.83 2.86 -18.96
CA PHE A 123 -10.91 1.77 -18.63
C PHE A 123 -9.67 1.82 -19.53
N GLY A 124 -8.50 1.90 -18.91
CA GLY A 124 -7.21 2.07 -19.59
C GLY A 124 -6.92 3.53 -19.97
N ALA A 125 -7.85 4.45 -19.66
CA ALA A 125 -7.69 5.88 -19.80
C ALA A 125 -7.55 6.54 -18.42
N ASP A 126 -8.66 6.94 -17.79
CA ASP A 126 -8.61 7.51 -16.43
C ASP A 126 -8.72 6.42 -15.35
N VAL A 127 -9.43 5.34 -15.61
CA VAL A 127 -9.44 4.15 -14.74
C VAL A 127 -8.23 3.30 -15.11
N ILE A 128 -7.29 3.13 -14.19
CA ILE A 128 -6.01 2.42 -14.45
C ILE A 128 -6.00 1.01 -13.88
N GLU A 129 -6.70 0.79 -12.76
CA GLU A 129 -6.78 -0.50 -12.10
C GLU A 129 -8.17 -0.67 -11.49
N TRP A 130 -8.61 -1.91 -11.32
CA TRP A 130 -9.84 -2.25 -10.61
C TRP A 130 -9.60 -3.45 -9.68
N GLN A 131 -10.44 -3.61 -8.67
CA GLN A 131 -10.49 -4.85 -7.89
C GLN A 131 -11.92 -5.17 -7.51
N ARG A 132 -12.23 -6.43 -7.21
CA ARG A 132 -13.52 -6.78 -6.61
C ARG A 132 -13.69 -6.06 -5.27
N SER A 133 -14.81 -5.35 -5.08
CA SER A 133 -15.10 -4.73 -3.79
C SER A 133 -15.34 -5.80 -2.72
N PRO A 134 -14.81 -5.63 -1.49
CA PRO A 134 -15.09 -6.55 -0.40
C PRO A 134 -16.59 -6.54 -0.07
N GLU A 135 -17.14 -7.72 0.23
CA GLU A 135 -18.53 -7.85 0.66
C GLU A 135 -18.70 -7.23 2.05
N ALA A 136 -19.87 -6.64 2.34
CA ALA A 136 -20.12 -5.95 3.60
C ALA A 136 -19.92 -6.83 4.85
N THR A 137 -19.91 -8.15 4.69
CA THR A 137 -19.67 -9.13 5.76
C THR A 137 -18.18 -9.25 6.14
N ASP A 138 -17.26 -8.94 5.22
CA ASP A 138 -15.81 -9.02 5.45
C ASP A 138 -15.23 -7.82 6.23
N ALA A 139 -16.02 -6.76 6.44
CA ALA A 139 -15.59 -5.54 7.13
C ALA A 139 -15.73 -5.60 8.67
N THR A 140 -16.29 -6.69 9.21
CA THR A 140 -16.60 -6.85 10.65
C THR A 140 -15.83 -7.97 11.35
N ALA A 141 -14.81 -8.56 10.70
CA ALA A 141 -13.96 -9.61 11.27
C ALA A 141 -12.56 -9.11 11.64
#